data_AF-A0A1G6GT73-F1
#
_entry.id   AF-A0A1G6GT73-F1
#
_cell.length_a   1.000
_cell.length_b   1.000
_cell.length_c   1.000
_cell.angle_alpha   90.00
_cell.angle_beta   90.00
_cell.angle_gamma   90.00
#
_symmetry.space_group_name_H-M   'P 1'
#
loop_
_entity.id
_entity.type
_entity.pdbx_description
1 polymer ?
#
loop_
_entity_poly.entity_id
_entity_poly.type
_entity_poly.pdbx_seq_one_letter_code
_entity_poly.pdbx_strand_id
1 'polypeptide(L)'
;MAKYSLATKLKAIDLYQNGLGTTRIAKKLKIGERGTILQWLYQWHHQGLTGLIRAKQLPNYSVSFKMKIINWLVTHQASYPEAARHFGIASASTVWHWHQ
;
A
#
# COMPACT_ATOMS: atom_id res chain seq x y z
N MET A 1 -3.95 -1.27 11.89
CA MET A 1 -2.79 -2.18 11.71
C MET A 1 -3.13 -3.29 10.72
N ALA A 2 -2.21 -3.72 9.84
CA ALA A 2 -2.45 -4.90 9.00
C ALA A 2 -2.18 -6.16 9.82
N LYS A 3 -3.21 -6.99 10.04
CA LYS A 3 -3.10 -8.26 10.80
C LYS A 3 -2.10 -9.25 10.21
N TYR A 4 -1.79 -9.14 8.91
CA TYR A 4 -0.93 -10.08 8.19
C TYR A 4 0.13 -9.35 7.36
N SER A 5 1.39 -9.75 7.51
CA SER A 5 2.52 -9.23 6.75
C SER A 5 2.54 -9.75 5.32
N LEU A 6 3.20 -9.01 4.42
CA LEU A 6 3.35 -9.40 3.01
C LEU A 6 4.05 -10.75 2.85
N ALA A 7 5.03 -11.05 3.71
CA ALA A 7 5.70 -12.35 3.76
C ALA A 7 4.72 -13.51 4.01
N THR A 8 3.74 -13.34 4.90
CA THR A 8 2.70 -14.35 5.15
C THR A 8 1.80 -14.56 3.94
N LYS A 9 1.47 -13.49 3.20
CA LYS A 9 0.68 -13.58 1.97
C LYS A 9 1.43 -14.31 0.85
N LEU A 10 2.72 -14.01 0.67
CA LEU A 10 3.56 -14.69 -0.32
C LEU A 10 3.70 -16.18 -0.02
N LYS A 11 3.94 -16.54 1.26
CA LYS A 11 3.96 -17.95 1.68
C LYS A 11 2.63 -18.65 1.39
N ALA A 12 1.50 -17.96 1.53
CA ALA A 12 0.19 -18.55 1.20
C ALA A 12 0.06 -18.91 -0.29
N ILE A 13 0.53 -18.04 -1.17
CA ILE A 13 0.47 -18.24 -2.63
C ILE A 13 1.45 -19.30 -3.08
N ASP A 14 2.67 -19.29 -2.55
CA ASP A 14 3.66 -20.32 -2.81
C ASP A 14 3.14 -21.71 -2.43
N LEU A 15 2.54 -21.85 -1.23
CA LEU A 15 1.91 -23.10 -0.81
C LEU A 15 0.74 -23.50 -1.73
N TYR A 16 -0.02 -22.53 -2.24
CA TYR A 16 -1.10 -22.80 -3.19
C TYR A 16 -0.56 -23.28 -4.55
N GLN A 17 0.52 -22.69 -5.05
CA GLN A 17 1.20 -23.14 -6.28
C GLN A 17 1.79 -24.55 -6.12
N ASN A 18 2.26 -24.89 -4.92
CA ASN A 18 2.68 -26.25 -4.56
C ASN A 18 1.50 -27.25 -4.43
N GLY A 19 0.28 -26.86 -4.78
CA GLY A 19 -0.90 -27.73 -4.79
C GLY A 19 -1.57 -27.91 -3.42
N LEU A 20 -1.23 -27.12 -2.40
CA LEU A 20 -1.93 -27.18 -1.12
C LEU A 20 -3.29 -26.46 -1.19
N GLY A 21 -4.33 -27.14 -0.70
CA GLY A 21 -5.65 -26.54 -0.54
C GLY A 21 -5.67 -25.40 0.47
N THR A 22 -6.50 -24.40 0.22
CA THR A 22 -6.66 -23.18 1.04
C THR A 22 -6.91 -23.45 2.52
N THR A 23 -7.62 -24.54 2.85
CA THR A 23 -7.88 -24.98 4.23
C THR A 23 -6.59 -25.41 4.98
N ARG A 24 -5.68 -26.12 4.29
CA ARG A 24 -4.39 -26.51 4.88
C ARG A 24 -3.47 -25.30 5.06
N ILE A 25 -3.49 -24.38 4.10
CA ILE A 25 -2.72 -23.13 4.15
C ILE A 25 -3.20 -22.26 5.33
N ALA A 26 -4.51 -22.15 5.54
CA ALA A 26 -5.11 -21.44 6.68
C ALA A 26 -4.60 -21.97 8.02
N LYS A 27 -4.63 -23.30 8.20
CA LYS A 27 -4.09 -23.95 9.40
C LYS A 27 -2.59 -23.71 9.56
N LYS A 28 -1.80 -23.86 8.49
CA LYS A 28 -0.33 -23.72 8.53
C LYS A 28 0.12 -22.29 8.85
N LEU A 29 -0.61 -21.29 8.36
CA LEU A 29 -0.33 -19.88 8.59
C LEU A 29 -1.09 -19.29 9.79
N LYS A 30 -1.83 -20.13 10.55
CA LYS A 30 -2.70 -19.71 11.66
C LYS A 30 -3.66 -18.57 11.27
N ILE A 31 -4.16 -18.61 10.04
CA ILE A 31 -5.17 -17.68 9.53
C ILE A 31 -6.53 -18.29 9.87
N GLY A 32 -7.29 -17.61 10.72
CA GLY A 32 -8.59 -18.11 11.18
C GLY A 32 -9.64 -18.21 10.07
N GLU A 33 -9.49 -17.45 8.99
CA GLU A 33 -10.48 -17.36 7.94
C GLU A 33 -9.92 -17.79 6.57
N ARG A 34 -10.47 -18.88 6.02
CA ARG A 34 -10.15 -19.34 4.66
C ARG A 34 -10.46 -18.29 3.58
N GLY A 35 -11.46 -17.43 3.83
CA GLY A 35 -11.86 -16.34 2.95
C GLY A 35 -10.73 -15.33 2.72
N THR A 36 -9.89 -15.09 3.73
CA THR A 36 -8.73 -14.21 3.62
C THR A 36 -7.72 -14.72 2.57
N ILE A 37 -7.52 -16.04 2.49
CA ILE A 37 -6.59 -16.64 1.51
C ILE A 37 -7.19 -16.60 0.11
N LEU A 38 -8.49 -16.89 -0.04
CA LEU A 38 -9.18 -16.77 -1.32
C LEU A 38 -9.11 -15.34 -1.86
N GLN A 39 -9.27 -14.34 -1.00
CA GLN A 39 -9.13 -12.94 -1.37
C GLN A 39 -7.70 -12.60 -1.83
N TRP A 40 -6.67 -13.15 -1.17
CA TRP A 40 -5.28 -12.98 -1.61
C TRP A 40 -5.01 -13.64 -2.96
N LEU A 41 -5.56 -14.83 -3.20
CA LEU A 41 -5.43 -15.51 -4.50
C LEU A 41 -6.14 -14.74 -5.61
N TYR A 42 -7.33 -14.20 -5.34
CA TYR A 42 -8.06 -13.36 -6.29
C TYR A 42 -7.28 -12.07 -6.62
N GLN A 43 -6.77 -11.38 -5.59
CA GLN A 43 -5.92 -10.19 -5.75
C GLN A 43 -4.64 -10.51 -6.54
N TRP A 44 -4.02 -11.65 -6.27
CA TRP A 44 -2.84 -12.12 -6.99
C TRP A 44 -3.15 -12.42 -8.46
N HIS A 45 -4.29 -13.06 -8.74
CA HIS A 45 -4.69 -13.39 -10.12
C HIS A 45 -4.99 -12.13 -10.94
N HIS A 46 -5.61 -11.12 -10.33
CA HIS A 46 -6.05 -9.92 -11.05
C HIS A 46 -4.98 -8.81 -11.12
N GLN A 47 -4.14 -8.68 -10.10
CA GLN A 47 -3.20 -7.56 -9.93
C GLN A 47 -1.77 -8.03 -9.62
N GLY A 48 -1.52 -9.35 -9.66
CA GLY A 48 -0.21 -9.91 -9.37
C GLY A 48 0.27 -9.61 -7.95
N LEU A 49 1.58 -9.40 -7.81
CA LEU A 49 2.19 -9.02 -6.54
C LEU A 49 1.62 -7.71 -6.01
N THR A 50 1.32 -6.74 -6.89
CA THR A 50 0.85 -5.41 -6.50
C THR A 50 -0.49 -5.42 -5.75
N GLY A 51 -1.38 -6.37 -6.04
CA GLY A 51 -2.65 -6.54 -5.32
C GLY A 51 -2.49 -7.10 -3.90
N LEU A 52 -1.41 -7.82 -3.63
CA LEU A 52 -1.10 -8.38 -2.30
C LEU A 52 -0.38 -7.40 -1.41
N ILE A 53 0.40 -6.50 -2.02
CA ILE A 53 0.89 -5.31 -1.36
C ILE A 53 -0.35 -4.49 -1.04
N ARG A 54 -0.82 -4.61 0.21
CA ARG A 54 -1.70 -3.58 0.76
C ARG A 54 -0.95 -2.29 0.48
N ALA A 55 -1.56 -1.32 -0.21
CA ALA A 55 -1.03 0.03 -0.36
C ALA A 55 -0.82 0.63 1.04
N LYS A 56 0.25 0.19 1.70
CA LYS A 56 0.75 0.66 2.98
C LYS A 56 1.74 1.79 2.74
N GLN A 57 2.05 2.02 1.47
CA GLN A 57 2.62 3.25 1.00
C GLN A 57 1.42 4.21 0.87
N LEU A 58 1.27 5.13 1.83
CA LEU A 58 1.10 6.52 1.38
C LEU A 58 2.07 6.68 0.21
N PRO A 59 1.69 7.32 -0.92
CA PRO A 59 2.59 7.44 -2.07
C PRO A 59 3.97 7.75 -1.52
N ASN A 60 4.95 6.88 -1.77
CA ASN A 60 6.23 7.00 -1.09
C ASN A 60 6.94 8.15 -1.76
N TYR A 61 6.53 9.37 -1.40
CA TYR A 61 7.05 10.59 -1.95
C TYR A 61 8.50 10.64 -1.51
N SER A 62 9.40 10.44 -2.46
CA SER A 62 10.84 10.56 -2.23
C SER A 62 11.11 11.91 -1.55
N VAL A 63 12.14 11.96 -0.70
CA VAL A 63 12.51 13.20 0.00
C VAL A 63 12.69 14.37 -0.99
N SER A 64 13.27 14.09 -2.16
CA SER A 64 13.40 15.03 -3.27
C SER A 64 12.05 15.57 -3.80
N PHE A 65 11.03 14.71 -3.88
CA PHE A 65 9.70 15.11 -4.32
C PHE A 65 9.00 15.99 -3.27
N LYS A 66 9.13 15.66 -1.99
CA LYS A 66 8.61 16.49 -0.89
C LYS A 66 9.27 17.88 -0.89
N MET A 67 10.60 17.92 -1.02
CA MET A 67 11.36 19.18 -1.10
C MET A 67 10.95 20.01 -2.31
N LYS A 68 10.71 19.40 -3.48
CA LYS A 68 10.22 20.10 -4.67
C LYS A 68 8.90 20.82 -4.40
N ILE A 69 7.99 20.19 -3.66
CA ILE A 69 6.67 20.76 -3.34
C ILE A 69 6.79 21.89 -2.31
N ILE A 70 7.60 21.70 -1.26
CA ILE A 70 7.85 22.74 -0.26
C ILE A 70 8.50 23.96 -0.91
N ASN A 71 9.51 23.75 -1.75
CA ASN A 71 10.19 24.83 -2.46
C ASN A 71 9.22 25.55 -3.42
N TRP A 72 8.37 24.82 -4.14
CA TRP A 72 7.34 25.43 -4.99
C TRP A 72 6.33 26.25 -4.17
N LEU A 73 5.91 25.75 -3.00
CA LEU A 73 4.99 26.44 -2.11
C LEU A 73 5.59 27.75 -1.57
N VAL A 74 6.86 27.72 -1.13
CA VAL A 74 7.58 28.92 -0.64
C VAL A 74 7.82 29.94 -1.76
N THR A 75 8.26 29.48 -2.93
CA THR A 75 8.55 30.36 -4.08
C THR A 75 7.31 31.04 -4.64
N HIS A 76 6.16 30.35 -4.65
CA HIS A 76 4.91 30.87 -5.19
C HIS A 76 4.01 31.51 -4.12
N GLN A 77 4.39 31.46 -2.83
CA GLN A 77 3.54 31.85 -1.69
C GLN A 77 2.13 31.25 -1.77
N ALA A 78 2.03 30.04 -2.32
CA ALA A 78 0.75 29.39 -2.62
C ALA A 78 0.17 28.70 -1.36
N SER A 79 -1.13 28.49 -1.36
CA SER A 79 -1.78 27.78 -0.25
C SER A 79 -1.54 26.27 -0.31
N TYR A 80 -1.51 25.57 0.83
CA TYR A 80 -1.41 24.09 0.89
C TYR A 80 -2.38 23.33 -0.04
N PRO A 81 -3.69 23.69 -0.13
CA PRO A 81 -4.60 23.04 -1.08
C PRO A 81 -4.25 23.32 -2.56
N GLU A 82 -3.63 24.45 -2.85
CA GLU A 82 -3.23 24.86 -4.19
C GLU A 82 -2.02 24.05 -4.66
N ALA A 83 -1.02 23.89 -3.79
CA ALA A 83 0.09 22.97 -4.01
C ALA A 83 -0.39 21.52 -4.17
N ALA A 84 -1.33 21.07 -3.33
CA ALA A 84 -1.89 19.73 -3.46
C ALA A 84 -2.60 19.52 -4.81
N ARG A 85 -3.37 20.50 -5.28
CA ARG A 85 -4.02 20.46 -6.60
C ARG A 85 -2.99 20.46 -7.73
N HIS A 86 -1.96 21.28 -7.64
CA HIS A 86 -0.90 21.38 -8.65
C HIS A 86 -0.09 20.08 -8.80
N PHE A 87 0.19 19.39 -7.69
CA PHE A 87 0.99 18.15 -7.67
C PHE A 87 0.16 16.86 -7.63
N GLY A 88 -1.17 16.94 -7.72
CA GLY A 88 -2.05 15.77 -7.73
C GLY A 88 -2.12 15.00 -6.41
N ILE A 89 -1.95 15.70 -5.28
CA ILE A 89 -1.97 15.11 -3.94
C ILE A 89 -3.40 15.07 -3.44
N ALA A 90 -3.84 13.88 -3.03
CA ALA A 90 -5.21 13.63 -2.58
C ALA A 90 -5.64 14.43 -1.34
N SER A 91 -4.70 14.94 -0.53
CA SER A 91 -4.99 15.71 0.68
C SER A 91 -4.01 16.86 0.89
N ALA A 92 -4.54 18.06 1.11
CA ALA A 92 -3.76 19.23 1.51
C ALA A 92 -3.06 19.04 2.87
N SER A 93 -3.66 18.24 3.77
CA SER A 93 -3.07 17.90 5.07
C SER A 93 -1.74 17.14 4.92
N THR A 94 -1.58 16.39 3.83
CA THR A 94 -0.33 15.69 3.52
C THR A 94 0.79 16.68 3.19
N VAL A 95 0.49 17.78 2.48
CA VAL A 95 1.46 18.84 2.17
C VAL A 95 1.83 19.61 3.43
N TRP A 96 0.85 19.93 4.28
CA TRP A 96 1.09 20.59 5.56
C TRP A 96 2.04 19.77 6.46
N HIS A 97 1.83 18.45 6.54
CA HIS A 97 2.69 17.54 7.31
C HIS A 97 4.14 17.46 6.79
N TRP A 98 4.42 17.87 5.55
CA TRP A 98 5.81 17.92 5.04
C TRP A 98 6.48 19.27 5.27
N HIS A 99 5.68 20.33 5.41
CA HIS A 99 6.18 21.66 5.70
C HIS A 99 6.52 21.84 7.19
N GLN A 100 5.87 21.08 8.07
CA GLN A 100 6.15 21.05 9.52
C GLN A 100 7.45 20.29 9.82
#